data_AF-A0A7S2CR35-F1
#
_entry.id   AF-A0A7S2CR35-F1
#
_cell.length_a   1.000
_cell.length_b   1.000
_cell.length_c   1.000
_cell.angle_alpha   90.00
_cell.angle_beta   90.00
_cell.angle_gamma   90.00
#
_symmetry.space_group_name_H-M   'P 1'
#
loop_
_entity.id
_entity.type
_entity.pdbx_description
1 polymer ?
#
loop_
_entity_poly.entity_id
_entity_poly.type
_entity_poly.pdbx_seq_one_letter_code
_entity_poly.pdbx_strand_id
1 'polypeptide(L)'
;GAFVTFEDQRGRDACLQLYNGGVTGLGVGQHPQWRFPGGTRRHILRAYKPPQPRDVQHHNLPYRINALNRRAFATFLRRLISRLLLTTFLLFSFAVIIGVNAPKTNPEALKALVLELQLDAEQAVTVVDTVFPLIASVVVVVVNLCIELIVGLLGAFERHATISDLHKSKATTIFLAQAFNTGFVSLILMAAPPPGYYAPMWDECDCGQLFCCAIGPQGAIMRGGHLTMTSSWHA
;
A
#
# COMPACT_ATOMS: atom_id res chain seq x y z
N GLY A 1 10.91 -31.59 7.98
CA GLY A 1 11.20 -31.67 6.54
C GLY A 1 12.68 -31.94 6.39
N ALA A 2 13.08 -32.63 5.33
CA ALA A 2 14.48 -32.96 5.05
C ALA A 2 14.84 -32.50 3.63
N PHE A 3 16.13 -32.28 3.40
CA PHE A 3 16.66 -32.13 2.05
C PHE A 3 17.08 -33.51 1.54
N VAL A 4 16.74 -33.81 0.29
CA VAL A 4 17.06 -35.09 -0.36
C VAL A 4 17.88 -34.79 -1.60
N THR A 5 19.00 -35.47 -1.75
CA THR A 5 19.88 -35.40 -2.91
C THR A 5 19.59 -36.57 -3.85
N PHE A 6 19.76 -36.34 -5.15
CA PHE A 6 19.63 -37.35 -6.20
C PHE A 6 20.94 -37.35 -6.99
N GLU A 7 21.41 -38.53 -7.39
CA GLU A 7 22.60 -38.65 -8.25
C GLU A 7 22.32 -38.13 -9.67
N ASP A 8 21.09 -38.30 -10.16
CA ASP A 8 20.68 -37.88 -11.50
C ASP A 8 19.57 -36.79 -11.46
N GLN A 9 19.61 -35.89 -12.44
CA GLN A 9 18.60 -34.84 -12.62
C GLN A 9 17.22 -35.42 -12.94
N ARG A 10 17.14 -36.53 -13.70
CA ARG A 10 15.85 -37.15 -14.03
C ARG A 10 15.15 -37.67 -12.78
N GLY A 11 15.90 -38.25 -11.84
CA GLY A 11 15.36 -38.71 -10.55
C GLY A 11 14.81 -37.57 -9.70
N ARG A 12 15.54 -36.45 -9.65
CA ARG A 12 15.07 -35.22 -8.99
C ARG A 12 13.76 -34.71 -9.60
N ASP A 13 13.71 -34.61 -10.93
CA ASP A 13 12.56 -34.03 -11.63
C ASP A 13 11.32 -34.93 -11.54
N ALA A 14 11.51 -36.25 -11.63
CA ALA A 14 10.45 -37.23 -11.37
C ALA A 14 9.90 -37.12 -9.93
N CYS A 15 10.76 -36.93 -8.93
CA CYS A 15 10.33 -36.70 -7.55
C CYS A 15 9.45 -35.45 -7.42
N LEU A 16 9.84 -34.33 -8.04
CA LEU A 16 9.06 -33.09 -8.01
C LEU A 16 7.69 -33.22 -8.70
N GLN A 17 7.59 -34.04 -9.73
CA GLN A 17 6.33 -34.32 -10.43
C GLN A 17 5.41 -35.22 -9.60
N LEU A 18 5.94 -36.33 -9.06
CA LEU A 18 5.18 -37.33 -8.30
C LEU A 18 4.73 -36.83 -6.91
N TYR A 19 5.56 -36.00 -6.29
CA TYR A 19 5.34 -35.46 -4.94
C TYR A 19 5.05 -33.97 -4.95
N ASN A 20 4.39 -33.46 -5.99
CA ASN A 20 4.20 -32.02 -6.18
C ASN A 20 3.52 -31.36 -4.97
N GLY A 21 4.24 -30.46 -4.29
CA GLY A 21 3.74 -29.68 -3.16
C GLY A 21 3.09 -28.33 -3.52
N GLY A 22 3.05 -27.98 -4.81
CA GLY A 22 2.47 -26.72 -5.31
C GLY A 22 0.95 -26.65 -5.20
N VAL A 23 0.37 -25.51 -5.60
CA VAL A 23 -1.09 -25.25 -5.55
C VAL A 23 -1.88 -26.29 -6.37
N THR A 24 -1.28 -26.77 -7.47
CA THR A 24 -1.81 -27.84 -8.32
C THR A 24 -1.86 -29.21 -7.63
N GLY A 25 -1.10 -29.42 -6.54
CA GLY A 25 -1.07 -30.67 -5.76
C GLY A 25 -2.08 -30.73 -4.63
N LEU A 26 -2.89 -29.68 -4.40
CA LEU A 26 -3.93 -29.66 -3.36
C LEU A 26 -5.15 -30.51 -3.71
N GLY A 27 -5.33 -30.91 -4.98
CA GLY A 27 -6.44 -31.75 -5.45
C GLY A 27 -6.05 -33.13 -5.99
N VAL A 28 -4.75 -33.38 -6.24
CA VAL A 28 -4.29 -34.66 -6.78
C VAL A 28 -4.02 -35.63 -5.63
N GLY A 29 -4.98 -36.52 -5.37
CA GLY A 29 -4.84 -37.57 -4.37
C GLY A 29 -3.59 -38.41 -4.64
N GLN A 30 -2.64 -38.39 -3.71
CA GLN A 30 -1.41 -39.17 -3.85
C GLN A 30 -1.74 -40.67 -3.83
N HIS A 31 -1.23 -41.42 -4.80
CA HIS A 31 -1.45 -42.86 -4.89
C HIS A 31 -1.05 -43.52 -3.56
N PRO A 32 -1.83 -44.48 -3.02
CA PRO A 32 -1.59 -45.02 -1.67
C PRO A 32 -0.18 -45.60 -1.46
N GLN A 33 0.44 -46.10 -2.54
CA GLN A 33 1.78 -46.67 -2.61
C GLN A 33 2.92 -45.65 -2.48
N TRP A 34 2.66 -44.36 -2.71
CA TRP A 34 3.65 -43.28 -2.60
C TRP A 34 3.58 -42.55 -1.26
N ARG A 35 2.71 -42.99 -0.35
CA ARG A 35 2.57 -42.37 0.97
C ARG A 35 3.57 -43.01 1.93
N PHE A 36 4.15 -42.21 2.81
CA PHE A 36 5.12 -42.72 3.77
C PHE A 36 4.41 -43.64 4.78
N PRO A 37 4.88 -44.87 4.98
CA PRO A 37 4.32 -45.79 5.96
C PRO A 37 4.63 -45.25 7.36
N GLY A 38 3.58 -44.83 8.09
CA GLY A 38 3.66 -44.21 9.41
C GLY A 38 2.63 -44.79 10.36
N GLY A 39 2.75 -46.08 10.69
CA GLY A 39 1.80 -46.76 11.58
C GLY A 39 0.35 -46.72 11.07
N THR A 40 -0.59 -46.29 11.91
CA THR A 40 -2.03 -46.25 11.58
C THR A 40 -2.43 -45.16 10.57
N ARG A 41 -1.52 -44.25 10.18
CA ARG A 41 -1.80 -43.22 9.16
C ARG A 41 -0.69 -43.15 8.11
N ARG A 42 -1.07 -43.26 6.84
CA ARG A 42 -0.16 -43.01 5.72
C ARG A 42 0.03 -41.50 5.54
N HIS A 43 1.26 -41.01 5.66
CA HIS A 43 1.56 -39.58 5.52
C HIS A 43 1.78 -39.19 4.06
N ILE A 44 1.14 -38.08 3.65
CA ILE A 44 1.33 -37.48 2.32
C ILE A 44 2.69 -36.77 2.32
N LEU A 45 3.53 -37.09 1.33
CA LEU A 45 4.82 -36.45 1.13
C LEU A 45 4.68 -35.32 0.11
N ARG A 46 5.35 -34.20 0.36
CA ARG A 46 5.39 -33.07 -0.58
C ARG A 46 6.83 -32.64 -0.79
N ALA A 47 7.25 -32.69 -2.04
CA ALA A 47 8.55 -32.22 -2.51
C ALA A 47 8.40 -30.82 -3.13
N TYR A 48 9.45 -30.03 -2.97
CA TYR A 48 9.59 -28.69 -3.54
C TYR A 48 10.98 -28.56 -4.10
N LYS A 49 11.13 -27.78 -5.16
CA LYS A 49 12.45 -27.39 -5.62
C LYS A 49 13.17 -26.70 -4.44
N PRO A 50 14.37 -27.17 -4.05
CA PRO A 50 15.08 -26.57 -2.94
C PRO A 50 15.57 -25.17 -3.37
N PRO A 51 15.48 -24.16 -2.48
CA PRO A 51 16.16 -22.89 -2.67
C PRO A 51 17.69 -23.06 -2.53
N GLN A 52 18.45 -22.05 -2.92
CA GLN A 52 19.91 -22.08 -2.78
C GLN A 52 20.29 -22.21 -1.29
N PRO A 53 21.39 -22.90 -0.94
CA PRO A 53 21.75 -23.14 0.46
C PRO A 53 21.93 -21.86 1.29
N ARG A 54 22.51 -20.81 0.68
CA ARG A 54 22.71 -19.50 1.32
C ARG A 54 21.41 -18.73 1.57
N ASP A 55 20.34 -19.09 0.86
CA ASP A 55 19.03 -18.42 0.93
C ASP A 55 18.13 -19.05 2.01
N VAL A 56 18.46 -20.26 2.50
CA VAL A 56 17.66 -20.99 3.48
C VAL A 56 17.81 -20.39 4.87
N GLN A 57 16.70 -19.98 5.47
CA GLN A 57 16.66 -19.63 6.89
C GLN A 57 16.39 -20.89 7.73
N HIS A 58 17.46 -21.56 8.16
CA HIS A 58 17.35 -22.85 8.86
C HIS A 58 16.47 -22.80 10.12
N HIS A 59 16.52 -21.69 10.87
CA HIS A 59 15.69 -21.45 12.06
C HIS A 59 14.18 -21.42 11.76
N ASN A 60 13.78 -21.10 10.53
CA ASN A 60 12.37 -20.94 10.11
C ASN A 60 11.82 -22.13 9.31
N LEU A 61 12.66 -23.11 8.95
CA LEU A 61 12.25 -24.36 8.27
C LEU A 61 11.07 -25.10 8.92
N PRO A 62 10.92 -25.17 10.26
CA PRO A 62 9.80 -25.87 10.90
C PRO A 62 8.43 -25.24 10.64
N TYR A 63 8.39 -23.99 10.19
CA TYR A 63 7.18 -23.16 10.07
C TYR A 63 6.65 -23.07 8.63
N ARG A 64 7.19 -23.84 7.69
CA ARG A 64 6.76 -23.81 6.29
C ARG A 64 5.29 -24.23 6.15
N ILE A 65 4.48 -23.35 5.56
CA ILE A 65 3.00 -23.39 5.53
C ILE A 65 2.42 -24.62 4.83
N ASN A 66 3.17 -25.28 3.94
CA ASN A 66 2.56 -26.30 3.09
C ASN A 66 2.58 -27.73 3.67
N ALA A 67 3.02 -27.90 4.91
CA ALA A 67 2.74 -29.11 5.68
C ALA A 67 1.41 -28.91 6.39
N LEU A 68 0.32 -29.57 5.97
CA LEU A 68 -1.00 -29.54 6.67
C LEU A 68 -0.86 -30.07 8.12
N ASN A 69 -0.34 -29.23 9.01
CA ASN A 69 -0.03 -29.51 10.41
C ASN A 69 -0.42 -28.28 11.24
N ARG A 70 -0.71 -28.47 12.55
CA ARG A 70 -1.02 -27.37 13.49
C ARG A 70 -0.02 -26.20 13.44
N ARG A 71 1.25 -26.49 13.14
CA ARG A 71 2.32 -25.49 13.00
C ARG A 71 2.19 -24.63 11.75
N ALA A 72 1.72 -25.18 10.64
CA ALA A 72 1.47 -24.41 9.42
C ALA A 72 0.24 -23.51 9.56
N PHE A 73 -0.80 -23.97 10.27
CA PHE A 73 -1.94 -23.13 10.61
C PHE A 73 -1.51 -21.94 11.48
N ALA A 74 -0.62 -22.15 12.45
CA ALA A 74 -0.04 -21.05 13.24
C ALA A 74 0.75 -20.06 12.37
N THR A 75 1.56 -20.52 11.41
CA THR A 75 2.27 -19.62 10.47
C THR A 75 1.30 -18.87 9.56
N PHE A 76 0.27 -19.55 9.05
CA PHE A 76 -0.79 -18.93 8.26
C PHE A 76 -1.49 -17.83 9.05
N LEU A 77 -1.88 -18.11 10.30
CA LEU A 77 -2.51 -17.14 11.19
C LEU A 77 -1.59 -15.96 11.48
N ARG A 78 -0.29 -16.18 11.71
CA ARG A 78 0.69 -15.09 11.88
C ARG A 78 0.75 -14.17 10.67
N ARG A 79 0.80 -14.74 9.46
CA ARG A 79 0.80 -13.96 8.21
C ARG A 79 -0.53 -13.24 7.99
N LEU A 80 -1.64 -13.88 8.35
CA LEU A 80 -2.96 -13.24 8.28
C LEU A 80 -3.05 -12.04 9.23
N ILE A 81 -2.63 -12.20 10.49
CA ILE A 81 -2.59 -11.13 11.49
C ILE A 81 -1.69 -10.00 11.03
N SER A 82 -0.48 -10.31 10.55
CA SER A 82 0.46 -9.32 10.00
C SER A 82 -0.16 -8.51 8.86
N ARG A 83 -0.78 -9.19 7.90
CA ARG A 83 -1.49 -8.53 6.79
C ARG A 83 -2.67 -7.69 7.26
N LEU A 84 -3.44 -8.16 8.24
CA LEU A 84 -4.54 -7.40 8.81
C LEU A 84 -4.04 -6.13 9.50
N LEU A 85 -3.02 -6.25 10.37
CA LEU A 85 -2.40 -5.11 11.05
C LEU A 85 -1.87 -4.08 10.06
N LEU A 86 -1.17 -4.54 9.03
CA LEU A 86 -0.65 -3.67 7.98
C LEU A 86 -1.81 -2.98 7.22
N THR A 87 -2.84 -3.73 6.84
CA THR A 87 -3.98 -3.17 6.11
C THR A 87 -4.70 -2.12 6.95
N THR A 88 -4.92 -2.38 8.24
CA THR A 88 -5.49 -1.40 9.17
C THR A 88 -4.62 -0.16 9.29
N PHE A 89 -3.29 -0.32 9.39
CA PHE A 89 -2.37 0.81 9.41
C PHE A 89 -2.43 1.63 8.12
N LEU A 90 -2.50 0.97 6.95
CA LEU A 90 -2.63 1.65 5.67
C LEU A 90 -3.93 2.46 5.59
N LEU A 91 -5.06 1.86 5.96
CA LEU A 91 -6.35 2.57 6.01
C LEU A 91 -6.33 3.76 6.97
N PHE A 92 -5.70 3.60 8.14
CA PHE A 92 -5.51 4.70 9.07
C PHE A 92 -4.63 5.81 8.48
N SER A 93 -3.51 5.46 7.85
CA SER A 93 -2.62 6.44 7.21
C SER A 93 -3.32 7.20 6.08
N PHE A 94 -4.18 6.51 5.32
CA PHE A 94 -4.99 7.10 4.27
C PHE A 94 -5.98 8.11 4.85
N ALA A 95 -6.67 7.76 5.94
CA ALA A 95 -7.57 8.67 6.64
C ALA A 95 -6.85 9.90 7.19
N VAL A 96 -5.63 9.75 7.72
CA VAL A 96 -4.80 10.88 8.20
C VAL A 96 -4.42 11.80 7.04
N ILE A 97 -3.93 11.26 5.92
CA ILE A 97 -3.52 12.09 4.78
C ILE A 97 -4.72 12.85 4.19
N ILE A 98 -5.89 12.19 4.06
CA ILE A 98 -7.13 12.85 3.63
C ILE A 98 -7.55 13.91 4.66
N GLY A 99 -7.53 13.58 5.96
CA GLY A 99 -7.93 14.49 7.03
C GLY A 99 -7.11 15.78 7.05
N VAL A 100 -5.80 15.69 6.84
CA VAL A 100 -4.91 16.86 6.72
C VAL A 100 -5.29 17.77 5.54
N ASN A 101 -5.83 17.20 4.48
CA ASN A 101 -6.27 17.94 3.29
C ASN A 101 -7.78 18.21 3.27
N ALA A 102 -8.53 17.72 4.26
CA ALA A 102 -9.98 17.88 4.35
C ALA A 102 -10.40 19.36 4.40
N PRO A 103 -9.70 20.27 5.10
CA PRO A 103 -10.06 21.69 5.09
C PRO A 103 -9.97 22.31 3.70
N LYS A 104 -8.97 21.94 2.89
CA LYS A 104 -8.86 22.42 1.49
C LYS A 104 -10.03 21.98 0.62
N THR A 105 -10.59 20.81 0.94
CA THR A 105 -11.70 20.17 0.21
C THR A 105 -13.05 20.37 0.89
N ASN A 106 -13.20 21.35 1.79
CA ASN A 106 -14.49 21.72 2.37
C ASN A 106 -14.56 23.26 2.55
N PRO A 107 -15.44 23.98 1.82
CA PRO A 107 -15.44 25.43 1.80
C PRO A 107 -15.83 26.03 3.15
N GLU A 108 -16.74 25.38 3.89
CA GLU A 108 -17.17 25.83 5.23
C GLU A 108 -16.04 25.69 6.25
N ALA A 109 -15.33 24.56 6.21
CA ALA A 109 -14.19 24.32 7.10
C ALA A 109 -13.02 25.26 6.77
N LEU A 110 -12.79 25.54 5.49
CA LEU A 110 -11.78 26.50 5.06
C LEU A 110 -12.14 27.92 5.51
N LYS A 111 -13.41 28.32 5.39
CA LYS A 111 -13.90 29.64 5.80
C LYS A 111 -13.75 29.84 7.30
N ALA A 112 -14.12 28.83 8.09
CA ALA A 112 -13.92 28.83 9.53
C ALA A 112 -12.44 28.99 9.91
N LEU A 113 -11.54 28.27 9.22
CA LEU A 113 -10.10 28.32 9.47
C LEU A 113 -9.48 29.68 9.11
N VAL A 114 -9.88 30.27 7.98
CA VAL A 114 -9.44 31.62 7.57
C VAL A 114 -9.90 32.67 8.57
N LEU A 115 -11.13 32.56 9.07
CA LEU A 115 -11.71 33.49 10.03
C LEU A 115 -11.10 33.34 11.43
N GLU A 116 -10.80 32.11 11.86
CA GLU A 116 -10.15 31.82 13.14
C GLU A 116 -8.69 32.32 13.17
N LEU A 117 -7.95 32.17 12.07
CA LEU A 117 -6.57 32.67 11.97
C LEU A 117 -6.47 34.15 11.58
N GLN A 118 -7.59 34.86 11.38
CA GLN A 118 -7.61 36.25 10.93
C GLN A 118 -6.74 36.50 9.69
N LEU A 119 -6.78 35.58 8.73
CA LEU A 119 -5.94 35.63 7.52
C LEU A 119 -6.52 36.59 6.48
N ASP A 120 -5.67 37.45 5.93
CA ASP A 120 -6.01 38.25 4.76
C ASP A 120 -6.16 37.37 3.50
N ALA A 121 -6.87 37.86 2.49
CA ALA A 121 -7.13 37.13 1.24
C ALA A 121 -5.85 36.61 0.55
N GLU A 122 -4.77 37.39 0.57
CA GLU A 122 -3.47 37.00 0.01
C GLU A 122 -2.80 35.89 0.83
N GLN A 123 -2.91 35.95 2.15
CA GLN A 123 -2.37 34.94 3.06
C GLN A 123 -3.18 33.63 2.98
N ALA A 124 -4.50 33.71 2.82
CA ALA A 124 -5.36 32.55 2.65
C ALA A 124 -5.00 31.74 1.39
N VAL A 125 -4.70 32.40 0.28
CA VAL A 125 -4.24 31.73 -0.95
C VAL A 125 -2.88 31.06 -0.73
N THR A 126 -1.94 31.76 -0.09
CA THR A 126 -0.63 31.18 0.25
C THR A 126 -0.77 29.93 1.11
N VAL A 127 -1.67 29.94 2.10
CA VAL A 127 -1.95 28.79 2.96
C VAL A 127 -2.50 27.61 2.15
N VAL A 128 -3.47 27.83 1.25
CA VAL A 128 -4.09 26.78 0.43
C VAL A 128 -3.15 26.17 -0.60
N ASP A 129 -2.34 26.99 -1.26
CA ASP A 129 -1.51 26.56 -2.39
C ASP A 129 -0.12 26.08 -1.97
N THR A 130 0.40 26.53 -0.82
CA THR A 130 1.77 26.20 -0.39
C THR A 130 1.80 25.46 0.94
N VAL A 131 1.12 25.95 1.97
CA VAL A 131 1.22 25.41 3.33
C VAL A 131 0.54 24.04 3.44
N PHE A 132 -0.70 23.90 2.95
CA PHE A 132 -1.40 22.61 2.98
C PHE A 132 -0.67 21.51 2.20
N PRO A 133 -0.23 21.72 0.94
CA PRO A 133 0.56 20.73 0.22
C PRO A 133 1.89 20.41 0.90
N LEU A 134 2.56 21.39 1.50
CA LEU A 134 3.79 21.18 2.26
C LEU A 134 3.54 20.24 3.45
N ILE A 135 2.53 20.54 4.28
CA ILE A 135 2.16 19.68 5.42
C ILE A 135 1.79 18.28 4.92
N ALA A 136 0.98 18.17 3.87
CA ALA A 136 0.60 16.89 3.29
C ALA A 136 1.83 16.08 2.83
N SER A 137 2.80 16.72 2.18
CA SER A 137 4.03 16.07 1.74
C SER A 137 4.87 15.53 2.92
N VAL A 138 5.00 16.31 4.00
CA VAL A 138 5.72 15.90 5.21
C VAL A 138 5.03 14.69 5.85
N VAL A 139 3.70 14.73 5.94
CA VAL A 139 2.90 13.62 6.46
C VAL A 139 3.10 12.35 5.63
N VAL A 140 3.07 12.45 4.29
CA VAL A 140 3.31 11.30 3.40
C VAL A 140 4.70 10.70 3.61
N VAL A 141 5.75 11.54 3.75
CA VAL A 141 7.12 11.07 4.03
C VAL A 141 7.17 10.31 5.36
N VAL A 142 6.59 10.86 6.43
CA VAL A 142 6.54 10.21 7.75
C VAL A 142 5.81 8.88 7.68
N VAL A 143 4.65 8.83 7.01
CA VAL A 143 3.88 7.60 6.81
C VAL A 143 4.71 6.54 6.07
N ASN A 144 5.41 6.92 5.00
CA ASN A 144 6.25 6.01 4.23
C ASN A 144 7.40 5.43 5.08
N LEU A 145 8.02 6.24 5.94
CA LEU A 145 9.04 5.77 6.88
C LEU A 145 8.45 4.79 7.90
N CYS A 146 7.27 5.08 8.45
CA CYS A 146 6.58 4.18 9.37
C CYS A 146 6.24 2.84 8.71
N ILE A 147 5.81 2.83 7.44
CA ILE A 147 5.55 1.59 6.69
C ILE A 147 6.81 0.74 6.62
N GLU A 148 7.96 1.32 6.29
CA GLU A 148 9.20 0.56 6.19
C GLU A 148 9.60 -0.10 7.53
N LEU A 149 9.45 0.63 8.63
CA LEU A 149 9.69 0.12 9.99
C LEU A 149 8.72 -1.02 10.33
N ILE A 150 7.42 -0.83 10.12
CA ILE A 150 6.38 -1.81 10.42
C ILE A 150 6.57 -3.07 9.58
N VAL A 151 6.81 -2.94 8.27
CA VAL A 151 7.05 -4.09 7.39
C VAL A 151 8.33 -4.83 7.79
N GLY A 152 9.36 -4.13 8.25
CA GLY A 152 10.57 -4.75 8.82
C GLY A 152 10.25 -5.63 10.04
N LEU A 153 9.51 -5.08 11.01
CA LEU A 153 9.11 -5.78 12.23
C LEU A 153 8.17 -6.97 11.94
N LEU A 154 7.18 -6.77 11.07
CA LEU A 154 6.23 -7.80 10.67
C LEU A 154 6.89 -8.90 9.84
N GLY A 155 7.85 -8.57 8.98
CA GLY A 155 8.61 -9.54 8.19
C GLY A 155 9.35 -10.57 9.07
N ALA A 156 9.91 -10.12 10.19
CA ALA A 156 10.53 -11.01 11.19
C ALA A 156 9.49 -11.92 11.87
N PHE A 157 8.28 -11.42 12.12
CA PHE A 157 7.18 -12.18 12.72
C PHE A 157 6.58 -13.25 11.79
N GLU A 158 6.54 -13.01 10.48
CA GLU A 158 5.96 -13.90 9.46
C GLU A 158 6.75 -15.20 9.20
N ARG A 159 7.99 -15.30 9.74
CA ARG A 159 8.89 -16.46 9.68
C ARG A 159 8.98 -17.10 8.29
N HIS A 160 9.68 -16.41 7.39
CA HIS A 160 9.90 -16.88 6.02
C HIS A 160 10.96 -17.99 6.00
N ALA A 161 10.76 -18.99 5.14
CA ALA A 161 11.70 -20.12 5.01
C ALA A 161 12.96 -19.74 4.21
N THR A 162 12.88 -18.69 3.38
CA THR A 162 13.98 -18.17 2.57
C THR A 162 14.13 -16.66 2.74
N ILE A 163 15.35 -16.17 2.55
CA ILE A 163 15.68 -14.74 2.55
C ILE A 163 15.04 -14.06 1.33
N SER A 164 15.03 -14.74 0.19
CA SER A 164 14.42 -14.27 -1.05
C SER A 164 12.92 -14.06 -0.92
N ASP A 165 12.19 -14.98 -0.28
CA ASP A 165 10.74 -14.79 -0.05
C ASP A 165 10.48 -13.62 0.91
N LEU A 166 11.34 -13.43 1.91
CA LEU A 166 11.24 -12.31 2.85
C LEU A 166 11.42 -10.97 2.13
N HIS A 167 12.49 -10.83 1.33
CA HIS A 167 12.73 -9.61 0.56
C HIS A 167 11.65 -9.37 -0.48
N LYS A 168 11.19 -10.41 -1.17
CA LYS A 168 10.09 -10.30 -2.12
C LYS A 168 8.83 -9.81 -1.44
N SER A 169 8.44 -10.41 -0.31
CA SER A 169 7.27 -10.01 0.48
C SER A 169 7.40 -8.56 0.96
N LYS A 170 8.53 -8.19 1.54
CA LYS A 170 8.84 -6.81 1.99
C LYS A 170 8.72 -5.82 0.83
N ALA A 171 9.38 -6.10 -0.30
CA ALA A 171 9.39 -5.22 -1.46
C ALA A 171 7.99 -5.07 -2.07
N THR A 172 7.25 -6.16 -2.25
CA THR A 172 5.87 -6.08 -2.78
C THR A 172 4.95 -5.28 -1.88
N THR A 173 5.13 -5.41 -0.56
CA THR A 173 4.31 -4.73 0.43
C THR A 173 4.60 -3.23 0.46
N ILE A 174 5.87 -2.85 0.49
CA ILE A 174 6.31 -1.45 0.45
C ILE A 174 5.88 -0.82 -0.87
N PHE A 175 6.07 -1.51 -2.00
CA PHE A 175 5.66 -1.02 -3.31
C PHE A 175 4.16 -0.72 -3.37
N LEU A 176 3.31 -1.68 -2.94
CA LEU A 176 1.87 -1.46 -2.91
C LEU A 176 1.49 -0.29 -2.00
N ALA A 177 2.05 -0.24 -0.79
CA ALA A 177 1.79 0.83 0.16
C ALA A 177 2.18 2.22 -0.41
N GLN A 178 3.36 2.33 -1.03
CA GLN A 178 3.84 3.56 -1.66
C GLN A 178 3.01 3.94 -2.89
N ALA A 179 2.62 2.97 -3.72
CA ALA A 179 1.76 3.20 -4.88
C ALA A 179 0.42 3.82 -4.47
N PHE A 180 -0.19 3.33 -3.39
CA PHE A 180 -1.43 3.91 -2.86
C PHE A 180 -1.19 5.27 -2.18
N ASN A 181 -0.25 5.34 -1.23
CA ASN A 181 -0.06 6.55 -0.41
C ASN A 181 0.57 7.73 -1.15
N THR A 182 1.44 7.47 -2.13
CA THR A 182 2.16 8.52 -2.87
C THR A 182 1.62 8.71 -4.28
N GLY A 183 1.10 7.66 -4.92
CA GLY A 183 0.46 7.73 -6.22
C GLY A 183 -1.01 8.12 -6.14
N PHE A 184 -1.85 7.19 -5.68
CA PHE A 184 -3.31 7.37 -5.69
C PHE A 184 -3.79 8.51 -4.79
N VAL A 185 -3.28 8.61 -3.56
CA VAL A 185 -3.71 9.69 -2.64
C VAL A 185 -3.36 11.05 -3.19
N SER A 186 -2.13 11.26 -3.65
CA SER A 186 -1.71 12.54 -4.23
C SER A 186 -2.57 12.93 -5.44
N LEU A 187 -2.95 11.96 -6.28
CA LEU A 187 -3.88 12.21 -7.39
C LEU A 187 -5.27 12.64 -6.90
N ILE A 188 -5.81 12.00 -5.86
CA ILE A 188 -7.09 12.39 -5.26
C ILE A 188 -7.00 13.80 -4.67
N LEU A 189 -5.89 14.14 -4.01
CA LEU A 189 -5.68 15.46 -3.40
C LEU A 189 -5.43 16.57 -4.42
N MET A 190 -4.81 16.24 -5.55
CA MET A 190 -4.55 17.17 -6.65
C MET A 190 -5.71 17.27 -7.65
N ALA A 191 -6.72 16.41 -7.54
CA ALA A 191 -7.91 16.52 -8.35
C ALA A 191 -8.56 17.89 -8.08
N ALA A 192 -8.64 18.71 -9.12
CA ALA A 192 -9.21 20.05 -9.00
C ALA A 192 -10.68 19.94 -8.57
N PRO A 193 -11.10 20.69 -7.54
CA PRO A 193 -12.51 20.76 -7.18
C PRO A 193 -13.31 21.44 -8.31
N PRO A 194 -14.61 21.11 -8.45
CA PRO A 194 -15.44 21.67 -9.52
C PRO A 194 -15.57 23.20 -9.43
N PRO A 195 -15.88 23.89 -10.55
CA PRO A 195 -15.81 25.35 -10.67
C PRO A 195 -16.68 26.15 -9.70
N GLY A 196 -17.74 25.54 -9.16
CA GLY A 196 -18.63 26.19 -8.17
C GLY A 196 -18.29 25.89 -6.72
N TYR A 197 -17.23 25.11 -6.46
CA TYR A 197 -16.97 24.54 -5.14
C TYR A 197 -16.67 25.59 -4.06
N TYR A 198 -16.03 26.70 -4.44
CA TYR A 198 -15.70 27.80 -3.54
C TYR A 198 -16.62 29.02 -3.68
N ALA A 199 -17.64 28.95 -4.53
CA ALA A 199 -18.63 30.00 -4.70
C ALA A 199 -19.28 30.48 -3.37
N PRO A 200 -19.67 29.61 -2.42
CA PRO A 200 -20.30 30.04 -1.16
C PRO A 200 -19.32 30.65 -0.14
N MET A 201 -18.02 30.62 -0.41
CA MET A 201 -17.03 31.19 0.50
C MET A 201 -16.96 32.72 0.38
N TRP A 202 -17.46 33.29 -0.73
CA TRP A 202 -17.39 34.71 -1.07
C TRP A 202 -18.76 35.18 -1.57
N ASP A 203 -19.71 35.37 -0.64
CA ASP A 203 -21.08 35.83 -0.95
C ASP A 203 -21.11 37.25 -1.56
N GLU A 204 -20.02 38.01 -1.48
CA GLU A 204 -19.91 39.39 -1.94
C GLU A 204 -18.63 39.58 -2.80
N CYS A 205 -18.64 39.07 -4.02
CA CYS A 205 -17.71 39.55 -5.05
C CYS A 205 -18.36 40.72 -5.80
N ASP A 206 -18.30 41.93 -5.25
CA ASP A 206 -18.66 43.16 -5.98
C ASP A 206 -17.53 43.49 -6.97
N CYS A 207 -17.71 43.02 -8.21
CA CYS A 207 -16.72 43.12 -9.30
C CYS A 207 -16.65 44.53 -9.93
N GLY A 208 -16.41 45.56 -9.12
CA GLY A 208 -16.29 46.95 -9.59
C GLY A 208 -14.91 47.32 -10.15
N GLN A 209 -13.83 46.60 -9.79
CA GLN A 209 -12.47 46.91 -10.26
C GLN A 209 -11.63 45.66 -10.50
N LEU A 210 -11.44 45.32 -11.78
CA LEU A 210 -10.43 44.44 -12.44
C LEU A 210 -9.92 43.13 -11.81
N PHE A 211 -10.21 42.78 -10.57
CA PHE A 211 -9.71 41.59 -9.87
C PHE A 211 -10.85 40.95 -9.08
N CYS A 212 -11.47 39.94 -9.66
CA CYS A 212 -12.40 39.07 -8.95
C CYS A 212 -11.67 37.76 -8.62
N CYS A 213 -11.67 37.37 -7.35
CA CYS A 213 -11.17 36.06 -6.90
C CYS A 213 -12.15 34.99 -7.38
N ALA A 214 -11.97 34.51 -8.62
CA ALA A 214 -12.70 33.36 -9.14
C ALA A 214 -11.81 32.13 -9.00
N ILE A 215 -12.11 31.26 -8.02
CA ILE A 215 -11.59 29.90 -8.02
C ILE A 215 -12.41 29.12 -9.06
N GLY A 216 -11.85 28.97 -10.25
CA GLY A 216 -12.48 28.27 -11.37
C GLY A 216 -12.26 26.75 -11.32
N PRO A 217 -12.70 26.02 -12.38
CA PRO A 217 -12.67 24.54 -12.45
C PRO A 217 -11.27 23.90 -12.34
N GLN A 218 -10.22 24.72 -12.32
CA GLN A 218 -8.83 24.29 -12.36
C GLN A 218 -7.98 24.84 -11.18
N GLY A 219 -8.60 25.42 -10.15
CA GLY A 219 -7.90 25.90 -8.95
C GLY A 219 -7.97 27.42 -8.74
N ALA A 220 -7.29 27.91 -7.70
CA ALA A 220 -7.26 29.32 -7.32
C ALA A 220 -6.43 30.12 -8.33
N ILE A 221 -7.04 31.13 -8.96
CA ILE A 221 -6.39 31.95 -9.98
C ILE A 221 -6.10 33.33 -9.38
N MET A 222 -4.86 33.54 -8.91
CA MET A 222 -4.31 34.88 -8.72
C MET A 222 -3.85 35.43 -10.08
N ARG A 223 -4.29 36.64 -10.45
CA ARG A 223 -3.82 37.32 -11.68
C ARG A 223 -2.36 37.77 -11.51
N GLY A 224 -1.48 37.31 -12.40
CA GLY A 224 -0.16 37.88 -12.73
C GLY A 224 0.37 37.29 -14.04
N GLY A 225 0.85 38.13 -14.97
CA GLY A 225 0.87 37.94 -16.44
C GLY A 225 1.48 36.65 -17.02
N HIS A 226 1.16 36.26 -18.27
CA HIS A 226 1.33 37.11 -19.45
C HIS A 226 0.52 36.59 -20.67
N LEU A 227 -0.29 37.45 -21.30
CA LEU A 227 -0.70 37.43 -22.73
C LEU A 227 -1.42 36.21 -23.36
N THR A 228 -1.61 35.10 -22.68
CA THR A 228 -2.25 33.90 -23.23
C THR A 228 -3.05 33.26 -22.09
N MET A 229 -4.35 33.02 -22.14
CA MET A 229 -5.01 32.16 -23.13
C MET A 229 -6.54 32.32 -23.09
N THR A 230 -7.15 32.24 -24.27
CA THR A 230 -8.57 31.94 -24.55
C THR A 230 -8.60 30.58 -25.28
N SER A 231 -9.70 29.82 -25.26
CA SER A 231 -10.53 29.81 -26.46
C SER A 231 -12.04 29.82 -26.19
N SER A 232 -12.45 29.92 -24.92
CA SER A 232 -13.75 30.54 -24.61
C SER A 232 -13.90 31.01 -23.14
N TRP A 233 -13.92 32.28 -22.72
CA TRP A 233 -13.78 33.63 -23.36
C TRP A 233 -14.59 33.92 -24.64
N HIS A 234 -15.33 32.94 -25.14
CA HIS A 234 -15.99 32.79 -26.45
C HIS A 234 -17.06 31.71 -26.29
N ALA A 235 -17.90 31.88 -25.28
CA ALA A 235 -19.27 31.40 -25.21
C ALA A 235 -19.97 32.32 -24.22
#